data_AF-A0A960SM07-F1
#
_entry.id   AF-A0A960SM07-F1
#
_cell.length_a   1.000
_cell.length_b   1.000
_cell.length_c   1.000
_cell.angle_alpha   90.00
_cell.angle_beta   90.00
_cell.angle_gamma   90.00
#
_symmetry.space_group_name_H-M   'P 1'
#
loop_
_entity.id
_entity.type
_entity.pdbx_description
1 polymer ?
#
loop_
_entity_poly.entity_id
_entity_poly.type
_entity_poly.pdbx_seq_one_letter_code
_entity_poly.pdbx_strand_id
1 'polypeptide(L)'
;ATATLLGADGTVNFNNKVTTAGINARVSDMDGNFVSGADYVAQLAWGTASDALAPIGAPVAFYSDKDTKYGYVNGGVVSVADMAGAAGFIAMLTWSPADGADYASAKAAGGQTGMSNVIPVTLGGNGEPPALPADLVGMEAFALSGEAIPEPSTFALGLIGIGALMLRRRK
;
A
#
# COMPACT_ATOMS: atom_id res chain seq x y z
N ALA A 1 -34.41 18.90 8.14
CA ALA A 1 -33.30 17.96 7.91
C ALA A 1 -33.03 17.95 6.42
N THR A 2 -31.94 18.59 5.98
CA THR A 2 -31.50 18.55 4.59
C THR A 2 -30.99 17.13 4.33
N ALA A 3 -31.73 16.36 3.53
CA ALA A 3 -31.21 15.09 3.03
C ALA A 3 -30.07 15.45 2.06
N THR A 4 -28.82 15.28 2.50
CA THR A 4 -27.69 15.16 1.57
C THR A 4 -28.03 13.98 0.67
N LEU A 5 -28.28 14.24 -0.60
CA LEU A 5 -28.40 13.20 -1.60
C LEU A 5 -26.98 12.61 -1.72
N LEU A 6 -26.69 11.55 -0.94
CA LEU A 6 -25.48 10.76 -1.14
C LEU A 6 -25.57 10.22 -2.57
N GLY A 7 -24.62 10.60 -3.42
CA GLY A 7 -24.42 9.99 -4.72
C GLY A 7 -24.12 8.50 -4.53
N ALA A 8 -24.33 7.71 -5.59
CA ALA A 8 -23.91 6.32 -5.56
C ALA A 8 -22.38 6.22 -5.39
N ASP A 9 -21.93 5.23 -4.62
CA ASP A 9 -20.51 4.99 -4.39
C ASP A 9 -19.84 4.43 -5.66
N GLY A 10 -18.63 4.89 -5.96
CA GLY A 10 -17.77 4.28 -6.96
C GLY A 10 -17.12 3.02 -6.41
N THR A 11 -17.04 1.97 -7.21
CA THR A 11 -16.51 0.67 -6.73
C THR A 11 -15.33 0.18 -7.55
N VAL A 12 -14.31 -0.35 -6.88
CA VAL A 12 -13.13 -0.98 -7.49
C VAL A 12 -12.90 -2.38 -6.89
N ASN A 13 -12.48 -3.32 -7.72
CA ASN A 13 -12.07 -4.66 -7.31
C ASN A 13 -10.60 -4.65 -6.88
N PHE A 14 -10.35 -4.75 -5.58
CA PHE A 14 -9.01 -4.77 -5.03
C PHE A 14 -8.36 -6.16 -5.14
N ASN A 15 -7.91 -6.50 -6.34
CA ASN A 15 -7.17 -7.71 -6.64
C ASN A 15 -6.03 -7.39 -7.61
N ASN A 16 -4.79 -7.68 -7.22
CA ASN A 16 -3.62 -7.54 -8.11
C ASN A 16 -3.36 -8.78 -8.97
N LYS A 17 -4.31 -9.72 -8.98
CA LYS A 17 -4.38 -10.85 -9.91
C LYS A 17 -5.83 -11.12 -10.31
N VAL A 18 -6.14 -10.86 -11.58
CA VAL A 18 -7.43 -11.17 -12.18
C VAL A 18 -7.17 -11.74 -13.57
N THR A 19 -7.16 -13.07 -13.69
CA THR A 19 -6.76 -13.76 -14.93
C THR A 19 -7.67 -13.41 -16.11
N THR A 20 -8.96 -13.22 -15.88
CA THR A 20 -9.94 -12.82 -16.91
C THR A 20 -9.70 -11.41 -17.43
N ALA A 21 -9.16 -10.51 -16.62
CA ALA A 21 -8.81 -9.15 -16.99
C ALA A 21 -7.34 -8.98 -17.41
N GLY A 22 -6.57 -10.07 -17.48
CA GLY A 22 -5.15 -10.05 -17.83
C GLY A 22 -4.23 -9.46 -16.75
N ILE A 23 -4.71 -9.29 -15.52
CA ILE A 23 -3.96 -8.65 -14.44
C ILE A 23 -3.08 -9.68 -13.73
N ASN A 24 -1.77 -9.40 -13.68
CA ASN A 24 -0.77 -10.19 -12.98
C ASN A 24 0.35 -9.28 -12.41
N ALA A 25 0.03 -8.58 -11.32
CA ALA A 25 0.88 -7.55 -10.74
C ALA A 25 1.42 -8.00 -9.37
N ARG A 26 2.35 -8.95 -9.41
CA ARG A 26 2.97 -9.53 -8.22
C ARG A 26 3.88 -8.52 -7.52
N VAL A 27 3.87 -8.50 -6.19
CA VAL A 27 4.71 -7.62 -5.37
C VAL A 27 5.86 -8.42 -4.76
N SER A 28 7.08 -7.89 -4.84
CA SER A 28 8.26 -8.43 -4.15
C SER A 28 8.84 -7.46 -3.13
N ASP A 29 9.59 -7.97 -2.17
CA ASP A 29 10.39 -7.18 -1.24
C ASP A 29 11.69 -6.67 -1.93
N MET A 30 12.51 -5.96 -1.15
CA MET A 30 13.79 -5.40 -1.64
C MET A 30 14.85 -6.48 -1.98
N ASP A 31 14.69 -7.70 -1.44
CA ASP A 31 15.58 -8.84 -1.68
C ASP A 31 15.12 -9.68 -2.89
N GLY A 32 13.97 -9.33 -3.49
CA GLY A 32 13.38 -10.01 -4.64
C GLY A 32 12.48 -11.20 -4.27
N ASN A 33 12.19 -11.42 -3.00
CA ASN A 33 11.22 -12.43 -2.57
C ASN A 33 9.81 -11.89 -2.68
N PHE A 34 8.84 -12.73 -3.03
CA PHE A 34 7.45 -12.30 -3.04
C PHE A 34 6.92 -12.10 -1.61
N VAL A 35 6.33 -10.93 -1.35
CA VAL A 35 5.78 -10.60 -0.03
C VAL A 35 4.62 -11.52 0.33
N SER A 36 4.46 -11.88 1.60
CA SER A 36 3.42 -12.82 2.02
C SER A 36 2.94 -12.51 3.45
N GLY A 37 1.73 -12.98 3.75
CA GLY A 37 1.14 -12.86 5.07
C GLY A 37 0.95 -11.42 5.56
N ALA A 38 1.00 -11.27 6.89
CA ALA A 38 0.69 -10.02 7.59
C ALA A 38 1.92 -9.12 7.81
N ASP A 39 3.11 -9.57 7.41
CA ASP A 39 4.36 -8.79 7.50
C ASP A 39 4.36 -7.61 6.51
N TYR A 40 3.47 -7.67 5.52
CA TYR A 40 3.20 -6.62 4.56
C TYR A 40 1.69 -6.46 4.38
N VAL A 41 1.27 -5.22 4.12
CA VAL A 41 -0.11 -4.89 3.79
C VAL A 41 -0.15 -4.04 2.53
N ALA A 42 -1.25 -4.17 1.79
CA ALA A 42 -1.53 -3.34 0.63
C ALA A 42 -2.82 -2.54 0.83
N GLN A 43 -2.87 -1.32 0.31
CA GLN A 43 -4.04 -0.46 0.29
C GLN A 43 -4.14 0.22 -1.06
N LEU A 44 -5.35 0.53 -1.50
CA LEU A 44 -5.54 1.32 -2.72
C LEU A 44 -5.44 2.81 -2.40
N ALA A 45 -4.96 3.59 -3.36
CA ALA A 45 -5.02 5.04 -3.33
C ALA A 45 -5.63 5.54 -4.63
N TRP A 46 -6.60 6.45 -4.55
CA TRP A 46 -7.36 6.96 -5.69
C TRP A 46 -7.37 8.49 -5.70
N GLY A 47 -7.48 9.07 -6.89
CA GLY A 47 -7.66 10.51 -7.07
C GLY A 47 -8.13 10.86 -8.47
N THR A 48 -8.64 12.08 -8.64
CA THR A 48 -9.04 12.61 -9.96
C THR A 48 -7.83 13.12 -10.77
N ALA A 49 -6.66 13.22 -10.15
CA ALA A 49 -5.39 13.57 -10.78
C ALA A 49 -4.32 12.53 -10.43
N SER A 50 -3.41 12.27 -11.37
CA SER A 50 -2.42 11.20 -11.27
C SER A 50 -1.35 11.44 -10.19
N ASP A 51 -1.18 12.68 -9.76
CA ASP A 51 -0.23 13.11 -8.72
C ASP A 51 -0.89 13.44 -7.38
N ALA A 52 -2.23 13.32 -7.29
CA ALA A 52 -3.01 13.61 -6.09
C ALA A 52 -3.89 12.40 -5.71
N LEU A 53 -3.23 11.33 -5.24
CA LEU A 53 -3.89 10.11 -4.79
C LEU A 53 -4.04 10.10 -3.26
N ALA A 54 -5.22 9.73 -2.77
CA ALA A 54 -5.50 9.55 -1.35
C ALA A 54 -5.81 8.07 -1.03
N PRO A 55 -5.36 7.53 0.12
CA PRO A 55 -5.68 6.15 0.50
C PRO A 55 -7.19 5.92 0.63
N ILE A 56 -7.66 4.78 0.11
CA ILE A 56 -9.06 4.34 0.14
C ILE A 56 -9.14 2.88 0.61
N GLY A 57 -10.23 2.55 1.28
CA GLY A 57 -10.41 1.22 1.89
C GLY A 57 -9.47 0.96 3.07
N ALA A 58 -9.58 -0.23 3.66
CA ALA A 58 -8.68 -0.68 4.71
C ALA A 58 -7.42 -1.36 4.12
N PRO A 59 -6.27 -1.34 4.82
CA PRO A 59 -5.12 -2.15 4.45
C PRO A 59 -5.46 -3.65 4.51
N VAL A 60 -4.94 -4.41 3.55
CA VAL A 60 -5.21 -5.84 3.37
C VAL A 60 -3.89 -6.61 3.34
N ALA A 61 -3.81 -7.71 4.11
CA ALA A 61 -2.64 -8.58 4.14
C ALA A 61 -2.48 -9.38 2.83
N PHE A 62 -1.23 -9.78 2.53
CA PHE A 62 -0.94 -10.67 1.40
C PHE A 62 -1.34 -12.11 1.71
N TYR A 63 -1.56 -12.90 0.66
CA TYR A 63 -1.77 -14.34 0.82
C TYR A 63 -0.60 -14.99 1.56
N SER A 64 -0.91 -15.86 2.51
CA SER A 64 0.06 -16.67 3.27
C SER A 64 -0.08 -18.18 3.04
N ASP A 65 -1.12 -18.61 2.31
CA ASP A 65 -1.53 -20.01 2.26
C ASP A 65 -0.71 -20.86 1.27
N LYS A 66 -0.12 -20.25 0.24
CA LYS A 66 0.62 -20.94 -0.84
C LYS A 66 1.68 -20.03 -1.48
N ASP A 67 2.88 -20.56 -1.72
CA ASP A 67 3.97 -19.86 -2.41
C ASP A 67 3.58 -19.32 -3.80
N THR A 68 2.70 -20.03 -4.51
CA THR A 68 2.16 -19.58 -5.81
C THR A 68 1.25 -18.36 -5.72
N LYS A 69 0.90 -17.94 -4.50
CA LYS A 69 0.07 -16.76 -4.24
C LYS A 69 0.81 -15.61 -3.56
N TYR A 70 2.07 -15.81 -3.16
CA TYR A 70 2.87 -14.73 -2.61
C TYR A 70 2.97 -13.57 -3.61
N GLY A 71 2.97 -12.36 -3.08
CA GLY A 71 2.92 -11.11 -3.82
C GLY A 71 1.52 -10.74 -4.32
N TYR A 72 0.48 -11.52 -3.99
CA TYR A 72 -0.90 -11.17 -4.30
C TYR A 72 -1.77 -10.89 -3.07
N VAL A 73 -2.82 -10.09 -3.28
CA VAL A 73 -3.85 -9.75 -2.30
C VAL A 73 -5.24 -10.03 -2.86
N ASN A 74 -6.21 -10.16 -1.96
CA ASN A 74 -7.63 -10.09 -2.29
C ASN A 74 -8.34 -9.25 -1.24
N GLY A 75 -8.51 -7.97 -1.56
CA GLY A 75 -9.18 -6.99 -0.72
C GLY A 75 -10.68 -6.87 -0.96
N GLY A 76 -11.24 -7.63 -1.91
CA GLY A 76 -12.65 -7.55 -2.27
C GLY A 76 -13.00 -6.21 -2.95
N VAL A 77 -14.20 -5.70 -2.67
CA VAL A 77 -14.69 -4.44 -3.25
C VAL A 77 -14.35 -3.27 -2.34
N VAL A 78 -13.70 -2.26 -2.89
CA VAL A 78 -13.41 -0.99 -2.21
C VAL A 78 -14.30 0.10 -2.80
N SER A 79 -14.97 0.87 -1.94
CA SER A 79 -15.87 1.96 -2.31
C SER A 79 -15.21 3.33 -2.18
N VAL A 80 -15.59 4.24 -3.07
CA VAL A 80 -15.24 5.67 -3.07
C VAL A 80 -16.55 6.46 -3.04
N ALA A 81 -16.80 7.16 -1.93
CA ALA A 81 -18.07 7.84 -1.69
C ALA A 81 -18.39 8.86 -2.79
N ASP A 82 -19.65 8.86 -3.25
CA ASP A 82 -20.19 9.82 -4.22
C ASP A 82 -19.47 9.85 -5.60
N MET A 83 -18.72 8.79 -5.94
CA MET A 83 -17.89 8.72 -7.16
C MET A 83 -18.28 7.59 -8.13
N ALA A 84 -19.53 7.13 -8.12
CA ALA A 84 -20.02 6.14 -9.08
C ALA A 84 -19.75 6.55 -10.53
N GLY A 85 -19.10 5.68 -11.31
CA GLY A 85 -18.78 5.96 -12.71
C GLY A 85 -17.68 7.01 -12.94
N ALA A 86 -17.05 7.53 -11.88
CA ALA A 86 -16.05 8.58 -12.01
C ALA A 86 -14.76 8.04 -12.66
N ALA A 87 -14.23 8.80 -13.62
CA ALA A 87 -12.90 8.57 -14.16
C ALA A 87 -11.84 9.21 -13.24
N GLY A 88 -10.73 8.50 -13.03
CA GLY A 88 -9.63 8.98 -12.22
C GLY A 88 -8.42 8.08 -12.36
N PHE A 89 -7.58 8.11 -11.34
CA PHE A 89 -6.33 7.37 -11.26
C PHE A 89 -6.28 6.55 -9.99
N ILE A 90 -5.65 5.39 -10.05
CA ILE A 90 -5.49 4.51 -8.90
C ILE A 90 -4.08 3.93 -8.87
N ALA A 91 -3.58 3.69 -7.67
CA ALA A 91 -2.36 2.95 -7.41
C ALA A 91 -2.53 2.04 -6.20
N MET A 92 -1.75 0.97 -6.14
CA MET A 92 -1.63 0.13 -4.95
C MET A 92 -0.41 0.59 -4.15
N LEU A 93 -0.63 0.91 -2.89
CA LEU A 93 0.39 1.22 -1.89
C LEU A 93 0.66 -0.04 -1.08
N THR A 94 1.94 -0.35 -0.85
CA THR A 94 2.36 -1.50 -0.05
C THR A 94 3.43 -1.07 0.95
N TRP A 95 3.32 -1.54 2.19
CA TRP A 95 4.31 -1.29 3.24
C TRP A 95 4.32 -2.41 4.28
N SER A 96 5.35 -2.43 5.14
CA SER A 96 5.33 -3.24 6.36
C SER A 96 4.60 -2.51 7.50
N PRO A 97 3.54 -3.10 8.11
CA PRO A 97 2.83 -2.47 9.22
C PRO A 97 3.68 -2.38 10.50
N ALA A 98 4.84 -3.06 10.56
CA ALA A 98 5.79 -2.92 11.65
C ALA A 98 6.52 -1.57 11.63
N ASP A 99 6.68 -0.97 10.44
CA ASP A 99 7.39 0.30 10.25
C ASP A 99 6.46 1.52 10.36
N GLY A 100 5.15 1.31 10.26
CA GLY A 100 4.15 2.37 10.38
C GLY A 100 2.72 1.88 10.24
N ALA A 101 1.78 2.58 10.89
CA ALA A 101 0.36 2.25 10.85
C ALA A 101 -0.28 2.52 9.47
N ASP A 102 0.34 3.39 8.68
CA ASP A 102 -0.06 3.75 7.32
C ASP A 102 1.18 3.89 6.41
N TYR A 103 0.94 3.94 5.10
CA TYR A 103 2.01 4.05 4.11
C TYR A 103 2.93 5.27 4.33
N ALA A 104 2.36 6.41 4.72
CA ALA A 104 3.10 7.65 4.89
C ALA A 104 4.06 7.59 6.10
N SER A 105 3.58 7.04 7.23
CA SER A 105 4.38 6.83 8.44
C SER A 105 5.47 5.77 8.23
N ALA A 106 5.15 4.65 7.56
CA ALA A 106 6.14 3.62 7.23
C ALA A 106 7.24 4.18 6.32
N LYS A 107 6.87 4.97 5.31
CA LYS A 107 7.83 5.64 4.43
C LYS A 107 8.70 6.65 5.18
N ALA A 108 8.11 7.45 6.06
CA ALA A 108 8.84 8.43 6.87
C ALA A 108 9.81 7.77 7.87
N ALA A 109 9.51 6.54 8.32
CA ALA A 109 10.38 5.74 9.16
C ALA A 109 11.54 5.07 8.39
N GLY A 110 11.59 5.20 7.06
CA GLY A 110 12.56 4.50 6.21
C GLY A 110 12.22 3.02 5.98
N GLY A 111 11.03 2.58 6.38
CA GLY A 111 10.57 1.20 6.23
C GLY A 111 10.45 0.75 4.78
N GLN A 112 10.25 -0.56 4.60
CA GLN A 112 10.03 -1.11 3.25
C GLN A 112 8.66 -0.68 2.72
N THR A 113 8.66 0.12 1.66
CA THR A 113 7.45 0.65 1.03
C THR A 113 7.54 0.57 -0.50
N GLY A 114 6.40 0.48 -1.16
CA GLY A 114 6.32 0.50 -2.61
C GLY A 114 4.96 0.97 -3.10
N MET A 115 4.95 1.54 -4.30
CA MET A 115 3.74 1.98 -4.98
C MET A 115 3.75 1.43 -6.40
N SER A 116 2.62 0.93 -6.88
CA SER A 116 2.48 0.49 -8.26
C SER A 116 2.61 1.68 -9.24
N ASN A 117 2.67 1.37 -10.53
CA ASN A 117 2.36 2.38 -11.54
C ASN A 117 0.96 2.96 -11.30
N VAL A 118 0.80 4.25 -11.58
CA VAL A 118 -0.48 4.94 -11.50
C VAL A 118 -1.26 4.63 -12.78
N ILE A 119 -2.44 4.02 -12.66
CA ILE A 119 -3.25 3.61 -13.80
C ILE A 119 -4.53 4.44 -13.89
N PRO A 120 -4.99 4.81 -15.09
CA PRO A 120 -6.31 5.39 -15.27
C PRO A 120 -7.39 4.32 -15.04
N VAL A 121 -8.46 4.69 -14.34
CA VAL A 121 -9.59 3.79 -14.06
C VAL A 121 -10.91 4.56 -14.13
N THR A 122 -11.98 3.90 -14.56
CA THR A 122 -13.35 4.39 -14.40
C THR A 122 -14.03 3.52 -13.36
N LEU A 123 -14.47 4.11 -12.25
CA LEU A 123 -15.08 3.38 -11.14
C LEU A 123 -16.43 2.76 -11.55
N GLY A 124 -16.77 1.61 -10.94
CA GLY A 124 -18.08 0.99 -11.10
C GLY A 124 -19.19 1.70 -10.29
N GLY A 125 -20.31 1.01 -10.07
CA GLY A 125 -21.39 1.49 -9.20
C GLY A 125 -22.40 2.45 -9.85
N ASN A 126 -22.18 2.85 -11.11
CA ASN A 126 -23.12 3.67 -11.87
C ASN A 126 -24.16 2.83 -12.65
N GLY A 127 -25.32 3.41 -12.95
CA GLY A 127 -26.37 2.78 -13.75
C GLY A 127 -27.38 1.95 -12.94
N GLU A 128 -28.37 1.39 -13.63
CA GLU A 128 -29.42 0.51 -13.08
C GLU A 128 -29.62 -0.70 -14.02
N PRO A 129 -29.21 -1.93 -13.63
CA PRO A 129 -28.52 -2.27 -12.39
C PRO A 129 -27.11 -1.65 -12.30
N PRO A 130 -26.55 -1.44 -11.09
CA PRO A 130 -25.21 -0.87 -10.92
C PRO A 130 -24.13 -1.66 -11.66
N ALA A 131 -23.22 -0.93 -12.32
CA ALA A 131 -22.08 -1.51 -12.99
C ALA A 131 -21.15 -2.24 -12.00
N LEU A 132 -20.51 -3.30 -12.47
CA LEU A 132 -19.56 -4.09 -11.68
C LEU A 132 -18.37 -3.24 -11.21
N PRO A 133 -17.73 -3.61 -10.08
CA PRO A 133 -16.50 -2.97 -9.64
C PRO A 133 -15.42 -2.99 -10.72
N ALA A 134 -14.70 -1.88 -10.86
CA ALA A 134 -13.64 -1.75 -11.85
C ALA A 134 -12.43 -2.61 -11.49
N ASP A 135 -11.86 -3.33 -12.45
CA ASP A 135 -10.61 -4.07 -12.26
C ASP A 135 -9.38 -3.16 -12.44
N LEU A 136 -8.25 -3.52 -11.82
CA LEU A 136 -6.98 -2.77 -11.87
C LEU A 136 -6.19 -3.01 -13.17
N VAL A 137 -6.85 -2.86 -14.32
CA VAL A 137 -6.29 -3.16 -15.64
C VAL A 137 -5.10 -2.23 -15.92
N GLY A 138 -3.98 -2.82 -16.35
CA GLY A 138 -2.73 -2.10 -16.62
C GLY A 138 -1.81 -1.96 -15.40
N MET A 139 -2.19 -2.47 -14.23
CA MET A 139 -1.28 -2.53 -13.08
C MET A 139 -0.15 -3.52 -13.35
N GLU A 140 1.08 -3.09 -13.07
CA GLU A 140 2.31 -3.86 -13.29
C GLU A 140 2.87 -4.41 -11.97
N ALA A 141 3.69 -5.45 -12.07
CA ALA A 141 4.45 -5.96 -10.94
C ALA A 141 5.48 -4.92 -10.47
N PHE A 142 5.72 -4.84 -9.16
CA PHE A 142 6.68 -3.90 -8.58
C PHE A 142 7.35 -4.48 -7.33
N ALA A 143 8.48 -3.88 -6.96
CA ALA A 143 9.23 -4.23 -5.75
C ALA A 143 9.11 -3.13 -4.70
N LEU A 144 9.16 -3.53 -3.43
CA LEU A 144 9.34 -2.61 -2.31
C LEU A 144 10.77 -2.06 -2.33
N SER A 145 10.90 -0.84 -1.83
CA SER A 145 12.16 -0.15 -1.59
C SER A 145 12.14 0.44 -0.19
N GLY A 146 13.29 0.48 0.46
CA GLY A 146 13.45 1.15 1.74
C GLY A 146 14.81 1.84 1.77
N GLU A 147 14.92 2.85 2.62
CA GLU A 147 16.24 3.31 3.00
C GLU A 147 16.69 2.38 4.12
N ALA A 148 17.76 1.61 3.90
CA ALA A 148 18.47 1.00 5.00
C ALA A 148 19.09 2.15 5.80
N ILE A 149 18.29 2.85 6.61
CA ILE A 149 18.78 3.88 7.51
C ILE A 149 19.78 3.12 8.40
N PRO A 150 21.10 3.37 8.29
CA PRO A 150 22.02 2.82 9.23
C PRO A 150 21.61 3.43 10.56
N GLU A 151 21.01 2.63 11.45
CA GLU A 151 20.77 3.08 12.81
C GLU A 151 22.10 3.66 13.31
N PRO A 152 22.19 4.95 13.69
CA PRO A 152 23.38 5.43 14.37
C PRO A 152 23.44 4.58 15.63
N SER A 153 24.37 3.65 15.62
CA SER A 153 24.35 2.51 16.50
C SER A 153 24.22 3.02 17.93
N THR A 154 23.16 2.64 18.65
CA THR A 154 23.08 2.88 20.11
C THR A 154 24.35 2.36 20.81
N PHE A 155 25.03 1.37 20.20
CA PHE A 155 26.36 0.89 20.56
C PHE A 155 27.49 1.94 20.43
N ALA A 156 27.44 2.85 19.45
CA ALA A 156 28.43 3.92 19.30
C ALA A 156 28.32 4.98 20.41
N LEU A 157 27.10 5.31 20.86
CA LEU A 157 26.92 6.16 22.04
C LEU A 157 27.34 5.45 23.34
N GLY A 158 27.10 4.14 23.47
CA GLY A 158 27.55 3.37 24.64
C GLY A 158 29.07 3.34 24.81
N LEU A 159 29.82 3.21 23.71
CA LEU A 159 31.29 3.19 23.71
C LEU A 159 31.90 4.56 24.04
N ILE A 160 31.31 5.67 23.57
CA ILE A 160 31.76 7.03 23.92
C ILE A 160 31.43 7.36 25.39
N GLY A 161 30.26 6.93 25.89
CA GLY A 161 29.84 7.15 27.28
C GLY A 161 30.77 6.48 28.31
N ILE A 162 31.24 5.26 28.04
CA ILE A 162 32.15 4.54 28.95
C ILE A 162 33.56 5.17 28.96
N GLY A 163 34.04 5.68 27.82
CA GLY A 163 35.34 6.37 27.72
C GLY A 163 35.39 7.65 28.57
N ALA A 164 34.33 8.46 28.53
CA ALA A 164 34.25 9.70 29.32
C ALA A 164 34.13 9.44 30.84
N LEU A 165 33.46 8.35 31.25
CA LEU A 165 33.31 7.99 32.68
C LEU A 165 34.63 7.48 33.30
N MET A 166 35.46 6.78 32.52
CA MET A 166 36.78 6.27 32.96
C MET A 166 37.82 7.39 33.12
N LEU A 167 37.73 8.47 32.34
CA LEU A 167 38.60 9.65 32.46
C LEU A 167 38.33 10.49 33.72
N ARG A 168 37.16 10.37 34.35
CA ARG A 168 36.81 11.12 35.58
C ARG A 168 37.33 10.49 36.88
N ARG A 169 37.79 9.24 36.87
CA ARG A 169 38.28 8.54 38.09
C ARG A 169 39.77 8.75 38.38
N ARG A 170 40.48 9.60 37.63
CA ARG A 170 41.84 10.02 37.97
C ARG A 170 41.84 11.39 38.65
N LYS A 171 41.55 11.39 39.94
CA LYS A 171 42.10 12.30 40.94
C LYS A 171 42.27 11.54 42.24
#